data_AF-A0A368JUK8-F1
#
_entry.id   AF-A0A368JUK8-F1
#
_cell.length_a   1.000
_cell.length_b   1.000
_cell.length_c   1.000
_cell.angle_alpha   90.00
_cell.angle_beta   90.00
_cell.angle_gamma   90.00
#
_symmetry.space_group_name_H-M   'P 1'
#
loop_
_entity.id
_entity.type
_entity.pdbx_description
1 polymer ?
#
loop_
_entity_poly.entity_id
_entity_poly.type
_entity_poly.pdbx_seq_one_letter_code
_entity_poly.pdbx_strand_id
1 'polypeptide(L)'
;MTLEELRDRIKNEVVLYEGELADWQWRQKGLVAEANELGITDFTRLVNDISRQVNRDFGKILDLKKKMVTVALQRQNQLSEADINQFVAEAERVQLSRAFVTEQWIPAILEALPVSSASEEPVAPTSHGSGSVASQSNPQNPPIPVPVVEKVESVRRKIKSILDDYDKHIQAQSLKFLFKAVDYDEAALAEEIRLYLSAHYYASVNPPRGNSLKEKLISTDWRHLSWWEKEQAKPQPADYVKTQTGYTTTPTNPANRFPANGGTLPGTQPVLPPQVVSPEPPKKSSFSDAALIGLAILSALVLIWVVLRMTRGEESEPEPVRKGSKKQTSQRVDLYQYPRAFLR
;
A
#
# COMPACT_ATOMS: atom_id res chain seq x y z
N MET A 1 9.75 -21.07 -23.62
CA MET A 1 9.44 -20.97 -22.19
C MET A 1 8.51 -22.11 -21.82
N THR A 2 8.64 -22.70 -20.64
CA THR A 2 7.76 -23.78 -20.16
C THR A 2 6.67 -23.25 -19.22
N LEU A 3 5.64 -24.05 -18.92
CA LEU A 3 4.58 -23.70 -17.97
C LEU A 3 5.16 -23.48 -16.57
N GLU A 4 6.10 -24.33 -16.15
CA GLU A 4 6.79 -24.24 -14.87
C GLU A 4 7.63 -22.97 -14.77
N GLU A 5 8.37 -22.61 -15.83
CA GLU A 5 9.11 -21.34 -15.91
C GLU A 5 8.16 -20.14 -15.80
N LEU A 6 6.99 -20.19 -16.43
CA LEU A 6 5.97 -19.13 -16.32
C LEU A 6 5.46 -18.99 -14.89
N ARG A 7 5.16 -20.12 -14.25
CA ARG A 7 4.71 -20.14 -12.86
C ARG A 7 5.76 -19.55 -11.93
N ASP A 8 7.02 -19.93 -12.11
CA ASP A 8 8.12 -19.40 -11.32
C ASP A 8 8.35 -17.91 -11.57
N ARG A 9 8.25 -17.43 -12.82
CA ARG A 9 8.32 -15.98 -13.09
C ARG A 9 7.17 -15.19 -12.45
N ILE A 10 5.94 -15.69 -12.56
CA ILE A 10 4.78 -15.05 -11.91
C ILE A 10 5.00 -15.02 -10.39
N LYS A 11 5.44 -16.13 -9.80
CA LYS A 11 5.78 -16.22 -8.36
C LYS A 11 6.83 -15.19 -7.96
N ASN A 12 7.91 -15.07 -8.74
CA ASN A 12 8.99 -14.11 -8.48
C ASN A 12 8.46 -12.66 -8.52
N GLU A 13 7.64 -12.31 -9.51
CA GLU A 13 7.02 -10.99 -9.60
C GLU A 13 6.10 -10.72 -8.40
N VAL A 14 5.24 -11.68 -8.03
CA VAL A 14 4.39 -11.57 -6.83
C VAL A 14 5.25 -11.29 -5.59
N VAL A 15 6.40 -11.94 -5.43
CA VAL A 15 7.27 -11.74 -4.27
C VAL A 15 8.00 -10.39 -4.32
N LEU A 16 8.43 -9.94 -5.50
CA LEU A 16 9.12 -8.66 -5.68
C LEU A 16 8.24 -7.46 -5.33
N TYR A 17 6.99 -7.47 -5.78
CA TYR A 17 6.03 -6.39 -5.54
C TYR A 17 5.07 -6.71 -4.40
N GLU A 18 5.41 -7.67 -3.56
CA GLU A 18 4.63 -8.02 -2.37
C GLU A 18 3.14 -8.36 -2.63
N GLY A 19 2.82 -8.91 -3.79
CA GLY A 19 1.45 -9.20 -4.22
C GLY A 19 0.70 -8.01 -4.82
N GLU A 20 1.32 -6.84 -4.88
CA GLU A 20 0.75 -5.60 -5.42
C GLU A 20 1.08 -5.41 -6.90
N LEU A 21 0.62 -6.32 -7.76
CA LEU A 21 0.67 -6.11 -9.21
C LEU A 21 -0.73 -5.96 -9.82
N ALA A 22 -0.96 -4.83 -10.46
CA ALA A 22 -2.13 -4.59 -11.28
C ALA A 22 -2.05 -5.32 -12.63
N ASP A 23 -3.20 -5.63 -13.22
CA ASP A 23 -3.34 -6.32 -14.52
C ASP A 23 -2.51 -5.72 -15.67
N TRP A 24 -2.30 -4.40 -15.68
CA TRP A 24 -1.50 -3.75 -16.70
C TRP A 24 0.01 -3.95 -16.50
N GLN A 25 0.49 -4.09 -15.26
CA GLN A 25 1.90 -4.37 -14.96
C GLN A 25 2.26 -5.77 -15.45
N TRP A 26 1.37 -6.74 -15.27
CA TRP A 26 1.51 -8.07 -15.84
C TRP A 26 1.64 -8.07 -17.37
N ARG A 27 0.91 -7.19 -18.05
CA ARG A 27 0.98 -7.02 -19.51
C ARG A 27 2.29 -6.38 -19.96
N GLN A 28 2.79 -5.38 -19.21
CA GLN A 28 4.08 -4.74 -19.52
C GLN A 28 5.27 -5.69 -19.38
N LYS A 29 5.17 -6.67 -18.48
CA LYS A 29 6.19 -7.71 -18.26
C LYS A 29 6.23 -8.77 -19.37
N GLY A 30 5.30 -8.75 -20.32
CA GLY A 30 5.22 -9.75 -21.40
C GLY A 30 4.69 -11.13 -20.98
N LEU A 31 4.51 -11.38 -19.68
CA LEU A 31 4.04 -12.67 -19.13
C LEU A 31 2.67 -13.08 -19.66
N VAL A 32 1.80 -12.12 -19.99
CA VAL A 32 0.49 -12.39 -20.60
C VAL A 32 0.65 -12.92 -22.03
N ALA A 33 1.61 -12.39 -22.80
CA ALA A 33 1.88 -12.88 -24.15
C ALA A 33 2.50 -14.28 -24.11
N GLU A 34 3.48 -14.50 -23.22
CA GLU A 34 4.11 -15.80 -23.00
C GLU A 34 3.08 -16.86 -22.54
N ALA A 35 2.12 -16.49 -21.70
CA ALA A 35 1.01 -17.38 -21.31
C ALA A 35 0.10 -17.75 -22.48
N ASN A 36 -0.22 -16.78 -23.34
CA ASN A 36 -1.04 -17.03 -24.53
C ASN A 36 -0.32 -17.96 -25.53
N GLU A 37 0.99 -17.84 -25.70
CA GLU A 37 1.80 -18.75 -26.53
C GLU A 37 1.77 -20.19 -26.02
N LEU A 38 1.61 -20.38 -24.71
CA LEU A 38 1.45 -21.68 -24.05
C LEU A 38 0.00 -22.19 -24.07
N GLY A 39 -0.93 -21.47 -24.71
CA GLY A 39 -2.35 -21.84 -24.79
C GLY A 39 -3.15 -21.52 -23.52
N ILE A 40 -2.60 -20.72 -22.60
CA ILE A 40 -3.29 -20.28 -21.39
C ILE A 40 -4.12 -19.06 -21.72
N THR A 41 -5.43 -19.25 -21.84
CA THR A 41 -6.37 -18.18 -22.18
C THR A 41 -6.78 -17.32 -20.99
N ASP A 42 -6.66 -17.86 -19.77
CA ASP A 42 -7.03 -17.19 -18.51
C ASP A 42 -5.80 -16.97 -17.62
N PHE A 43 -5.00 -15.98 -18.01
CA PHE A 43 -3.79 -15.59 -17.26
C PHE A 43 -4.13 -15.10 -15.85
N THR A 44 -5.23 -14.37 -15.68
CA THR A 44 -5.64 -13.84 -14.37
C THR A 44 -5.92 -14.96 -13.37
N ARG A 45 -6.57 -16.05 -13.81
CA ARG A 45 -6.75 -17.24 -12.98
C ARG A 45 -5.43 -17.90 -12.59
N LEU A 46 -4.48 -18.01 -13.54
CA LEU A 46 -3.15 -18.55 -13.25
C LEU A 46 -2.42 -17.71 -12.18
N VAL A 47 -2.44 -16.38 -12.32
CA VAL A 47 -1.86 -15.46 -11.33
C VAL A 47 -2.54 -15.63 -9.97
N ASN A 48 -3.87 -15.73 -9.94
CA ASN A 48 -4.62 -15.93 -8.70
C ASN A 48 -4.27 -17.25 -8.00
N ASP A 49 -4.14 -18.34 -8.75
CA ASP A 49 -3.77 -19.65 -8.18
C ASP A 49 -2.35 -19.62 -7.59
N ILE A 50 -1.40 -19.02 -8.32
CA ILE A 50 -0.02 -18.86 -7.84
C ILE A 50 0.02 -17.91 -6.63
N SER A 51 -0.71 -16.80 -6.67
CA SER A 51 -0.77 -15.84 -5.56
C SER A 51 -1.34 -16.49 -4.31
N ARG A 52 -2.38 -17.33 -4.44
CA ARG A 52 -2.91 -18.13 -3.31
C ARG A 52 -1.89 -19.10 -2.75
N GLN A 53 -1.09 -19.73 -3.61
CA GLN A 53 -0.02 -20.62 -3.17
C GLN A 53 1.05 -19.85 -2.37
N VAL A 54 1.50 -18.71 -2.91
CA VAL A 54 2.50 -17.85 -2.28
C VAL A 54 1.97 -17.23 -0.98
N ASN A 55 0.71 -16.79 -0.94
CA ASN A 55 0.07 -16.17 0.23
C ASN A 55 0.15 -17.03 1.51
N ARG A 56 0.25 -18.36 1.38
CA ARG A 56 0.40 -19.26 2.54
C ARG A 56 1.74 -19.06 3.26
N ASP A 57 2.78 -18.76 2.51
CA ASP A 57 4.14 -18.56 3.02
C ASP A 57 4.56 -17.09 3.03
N PHE A 58 3.69 -16.20 2.55
CA PHE A 58 3.99 -14.78 2.37
C PHE A 58 4.34 -14.07 3.68
N GLY A 59 3.71 -14.43 4.80
CA GLY A 59 4.12 -13.92 6.12
C GLY A 59 5.59 -14.23 6.44
N LYS A 60 6.06 -15.43 6.11
CA LYS A 60 7.46 -15.84 6.31
C LYS A 60 8.40 -15.13 5.33
N ILE A 61 7.93 -14.91 4.09
CA ILE A 61 8.66 -14.15 3.07
C ILE A 61 8.89 -12.70 3.53
N LEU A 62 7.86 -12.06 4.09
CA LEU A 62 7.96 -10.71 4.66
C LEU A 62 8.90 -10.67 5.87
N ASP A 63 8.83 -11.67 6.76
CA ASP A 63 9.75 -11.76 7.90
C ASP A 63 11.19 -11.97 7.44
N LEU A 64 11.42 -12.78 6.40
CA LEU A 64 12.73 -12.95 5.78
C LEU A 64 13.23 -11.64 5.16
N LYS A 65 12.39 -10.91 4.42
CA LYS A 65 12.71 -9.58 3.89
C LYS A 65 13.11 -8.62 5.01
N LYS A 66 12.36 -8.57 6.11
CA LYS A 66 12.68 -7.73 7.28
C LYS A 66 14.03 -8.10 7.90
N LYS A 67 14.34 -9.39 8.03
CA LYS A 67 15.66 -9.85 8.51
C LYS A 67 16.78 -9.38 7.56
N MET A 68 16.60 -9.55 6.26
CA MET A 68 17.57 -9.12 5.24
C MET A 68 17.82 -7.62 5.32
N VAL A 69 16.75 -6.81 5.38
CA VAL A 69 16.82 -5.35 5.60
C VAL A 69 17.57 -5.02 6.89
N THR A 70 17.25 -5.70 7.99
CA THR A 70 17.89 -5.45 9.29
C THR A 70 19.39 -5.73 9.25
N VAL A 71 19.80 -6.87 8.69
CA VAL A 71 21.21 -7.24 8.55
C VAL A 71 21.94 -6.32 7.58
N ALA A 72 21.31 -5.97 6.46
CA ALA A 72 21.86 -5.03 5.49
C ALA A 72 22.09 -3.64 6.11
N LEU A 73 21.11 -3.12 6.87
CA LEU A 73 21.27 -1.84 7.58
C LEU A 73 22.37 -1.91 8.65
N GLN A 74 22.47 -3.01 9.40
CA GLN A 74 23.54 -3.21 10.39
C GLN A 74 24.93 -3.24 9.76
N ARG A 75 25.03 -3.72 8.52
CA ARG A 75 26.29 -3.85 7.77
C ARG A 75 26.47 -2.79 6.69
N GLN A 76 25.81 -1.64 6.82
CA GLN A 76 25.96 -0.51 5.91
C GLN A 76 25.70 -0.87 4.43
N ASN A 77 24.60 -1.56 4.17
CA ASN A 77 24.16 -2.03 2.86
C ASN A 77 25.10 -3.07 2.20
N GLN A 78 26.01 -3.70 2.96
CA GLN A 78 26.85 -4.80 2.49
C GLN A 78 26.49 -6.12 3.17
N LEU A 79 26.03 -7.11 2.40
CA LEU A 79 25.77 -8.47 2.88
C LEU A 79 26.98 -9.36 2.57
N SER A 80 27.44 -10.15 3.54
CA SER A 80 28.51 -11.12 3.27
C SER A 80 27.97 -12.33 2.53
N GLU A 81 28.84 -13.07 1.86
CA GLU A 81 28.46 -14.31 1.16
C GLU A 81 27.83 -15.34 2.12
N ALA A 82 28.27 -15.37 3.39
CA ALA A 82 27.66 -16.22 4.42
C ALA A 82 26.22 -15.82 4.73
N ASP A 83 25.93 -14.51 4.84
CA ASP A 83 24.57 -14.01 5.06
C ASP A 83 23.67 -14.31 3.86
N ILE A 84 24.20 -14.10 2.64
CA ILE A 84 23.50 -14.41 1.38
C ILE A 84 23.13 -15.89 1.33
N ASN A 85 24.08 -16.79 1.61
CA ASN A 85 23.82 -18.23 1.63
C ASN A 85 22.82 -18.63 2.72
N GLN A 86 22.83 -17.96 3.88
CA GLN A 86 21.83 -18.18 4.93
C GLN A 86 20.44 -17.74 4.47
N PHE A 87 20.31 -16.56 3.86
CA PHE A 87 19.03 -16.07 3.34
C PHE A 87 18.51 -16.95 2.21
N VAL A 88 19.39 -17.42 1.33
CA VAL A 88 19.03 -18.40 0.29
C VAL A 88 18.47 -19.69 0.92
N ALA A 89 19.13 -20.24 1.94
CA ALA A 89 18.65 -21.45 2.60
C ALA A 89 17.30 -21.25 3.32
N GLU A 90 17.08 -20.07 3.92
CA GLU A 90 15.77 -19.71 4.49
C GLU A 90 14.70 -19.49 3.41
N ALA A 91 15.06 -18.90 2.27
CA ALA A 91 14.18 -18.64 1.14
C ALA A 91 13.75 -19.94 0.42
N GLU A 92 14.64 -20.92 0.30
CA GLU A 92 14.31 -22.23 -0.27
C GLU A 92 13.25 -22.97 0.56
N ARG A 93 13.24 -22.78 1.90
CA ARG A 93 12.20 -23.35 2.78
C ARG A 93 10.81 -22.76 2.54
N VAL A 94 10.74 -21.57 1.95
CA VAL A 94 9.49 -20.90 1.53
C VAL A 94 9.27 -20.97 0.02
N GLN A 95 9.89 -21.95 -0.65
CA GLN A 95 9.72 -22.26 -2.08
C GLN A 95 10.19 -21.15 -3.04
N LEU A 96 11.06 -20.25 -2.59
CA LEU A 96 11.74 -19.29 -3.46
C LEU A 96 12.99 -19.95 -4.05
N SER A 97 13.26 -19.68 -5.33
CA SER A 97 14.43 -20.26 -5.98
C SER A 97 15.69 -19.50 -5.58
N ARG A 98 16.81 -20.22 -5.45
CA ARG A 98 18.12 -19.61 -5.15
C ARG A 98 18.47 -18.50 -6.14
N ALA A 99 18.34 -18.76 -7.44
CA ALA A 99 18.62 -17.79 -8.49
C ALA A 99 17.81 -16.50 -8.32
N PHE A 100 16.51 -16.61 -8.04
CA PHE A 100 15.66 -15.45 -7.77
C PHE A 100 16.17 -14.63 -6.57
N VAL A 101 16.50 -15.31 -5.47
CA VAL A 101 16.93 -14.65 -4.23
C VAL A 101 18.26 -13.92 -4.42
N THR A 102 19.23 -14.55 -5.06
CA THR A 102 20.58 -13.99 -5.24
C THR A 102 20.65 -12.93 -6.33
N GLU A 103 19.94 -13.11 -7.44
CA GLU A 103 20.09 -12.25 -8.62
C GLU A 103 19.06 -11.12 -8.68
N GLN A 104 17.89 -11.29 -8.06
CA GLN A 104 16.79 -10.32 -8.17
C GLN A 104 16.38 -9.77 -6.82
N TRP A 105 16.09 -10.63 -5.85
CA TRP A 105 15.44 -10.19 -4.61
C TRP A 105 16.39 -9.47 -3.65
N ILE A 106 17.57 -10.04 -3.35
CA ILE A 106 18.58 -9.38 -2.51
C ILE A 106 19.01 -8.03 -3.11
N PRO A 107 19.39 -7.95 -4.40
CA PRO A 107 19.78 -6.68 -5.01
C PRO A 107 18.67 -5.62 -4.94
N ALA A 108 17.42 -6.00 -5.24
CA ALA A 108 16.28 -5.09 -5.17
C ALA A 108 16.04 -4.57 -3.75
N ILE A 109 16.23 -5.40 -2.73
CA ILE A 109 16.13 -4.97 -1.33
C ILE A 109 17.23 -3.97 -1.00
N LEU A 110 18.48 -4.24 -1.39
CA LEU A 110 19.61 -3.36 -1.10
C LEU A 110 19.50 -2.00 -1.78
N GLU A 111 18.98 -1.96 -3.02
CA GLU A 111 18.73 -0.71 -3.76
C GLU A 111 17.62 0.13 -3.11
N ALA A 112 16.62 -0.51 -2.53
CA ALA A 112 15.51 0.18 -1.85
C ALA A 112 15.89 0.74 -0.47
N LEU A 113 17.06 0.40 0.08
CA LEU A 113 17.51 0.94 1.36
C LEU A 113 17.97 2.39 1.19
N PRO A 114 17.63 3.31 2.12
CA PRO A 114 18.14 4.66 2.08
C PRO A 114 19.66 4.61 2.18
N VAL A 115 20.33 4.89 1.07
CA VAL A 115 21.79 4.89 1.00
C VAL A 115 22.30 6.01 1.89
N SER A 116 22.98 5.66 2.99
CA SER A 116 23.85 6.61 3.67
C SER A 116 24.88 7.02 2.63
N SER A 117 24.70 8.22 2.09
CA SER A 117 25.49 8.80 1.01
C SER A 117 26.91 9.07 1.53
N ALA A 118 27.75 8.04 1.51
CA ALA A 118 29.15 8.12 1.87
C ALA A 118 29.95 7.15 1.01
N SER A 119 30.22 7.55 -0.23
CA SER A 119 31.55 7.47 -0.84
C SER A 119 31.50 8.15 -2.21
N GLU A 120 31.45 9.48 -2.21
CA GLU A 120 31.95 10.26 -3.33
C GLU A 120 33.48 10.13 -3.26
N GLU A 121 34.04 9.22 -4.06
CA GLU A 121 35.48 9.03 -4.15
C GLU A 121 36.10 10.26 -4.84
N PRO A 122 37.04 10.96 -4.18
CA PRO A 122 37.67 12.17 -4.71
C PRO A 122 38.79 11.77 -5.68
N VAL A 123 38.56 11.95 -6.98
CA VAL A 123 39.65 11.85 -7.97
C VAL A 123 40.36 13.20 -8.07
N ALA A 124 41.62 13.18 -7.63
CA ALA A 124 42.59 14.27 -7.52
C ALA A 124 42.88 15.02 -8.85
N PRO A 125 43.45 16.25 -8.77
CA PRO A 125 43.72 17.09 -9.94
C PRO A 125 45.04 16.69 -10.63
N THR A 126 44.98 16.26 -11.88
CA THR A 126 46.17 16.09 -12.73
C THR A 126 46.49 17.43 -13.41
N SER A 127 47.53 18.08 -12.90
CA SER A 127 48.23 19.21 -13.53
C SER A 127 49.29 18.67 -14.50
N HIS A 128 49.19 19.03 -15.78
CA HIS A 128 50.22 19.14 -16.83
C HIS A 128 49.44 19.55 -18.11
N GLY A 129 49.70 20.58 -18.90
CA GLY A 129 50.85 21.46 -19.06
C GLY A 129 50.91 21.86 -20.55
N SER A 130 50.61 23.13 -20.84
CA SER A 130 51.04 23.93 -21.99
C SER A 130 50.70 23.51 -23.44
N GLY A 131 49.89 24.36 -24.08
CA GLY A 131 49.76 24.49 -25.54
C GLY A 131 48.95 25.73 -25.91
N SER A 132 49.62 26.89 -25.94
CA SER A 132 49.07 28.23 -26.18
C SER A 132 48.83 28.50 -27.67
N VAL A 133 47.65 28.97 -28.06
CA VAL A 133 47.49 30.01 -29.11
C VAL A 133 46.30 30.91 -28.74
N ALA A 134 46.57 32.20 -28.73
CA ALA A 134 45.70 33.29 -28.32
C ALA A 134 44.56 33.59 -29.32
N SER A 135 43.41 34.04 -28.79
CA SER A 135 42.70 35.22 -29.33
C SER A 135 41.79 35.84 -28.27
N GLN A 136 41.96 37.15 -28.12
CA GLN A 136 41.22 38.12 -27.34
C GLN A 136 39.70 38.07 -27.57
N SER A 137 38.88 38.25 -26.51
CA SER A 137 38.21 39.54 -26.21
C SER A 137 37.04 39.39 -25.21
N ASN A 138 37.19 40.07 -24.07
CA ASN A 138 36.21 40.67 -23.14
C ASN A 138 35.00 39.87 -22.56
N PRO A 139 34.58 40.19 -21.32
CA PRO A 139 33.78 39.33 -20.47
C PRO A 139 32.29 39.56 -20.71
N GLN A 140 31.56 38.48 -20.99
CA GLN A 140 30.12 38.49 -20.82
C GLN A 140 29.73 37.23 -20.05
N ASN A 141 29.74 37.43 -18.73
CA ASN A 141 29.01 36.65 -17.76
C ASN A 141 27.63 36.28 -18.34
N PRO A 142 27.30 35.00 -18.60
CA PRO A 142 25.92 34.65 -18.86
C PRO A 142 25.15 34.81 -17.54
N PRO A 143 24.05 35.58 -17.52
CA PRO A 143 23.24 35.71 -16.32
C PRO A 143 22.66 34.33 -15.99
N ILE A 144 22.95 33.86 -14.78
CA ILE A 144 22.26 32.74 -14.15
C ILE A 144 20.75 33.06 -14.22
N PRO A 145 19.91 32.27 -14.91
CA PRO A 145 18.47 32.46 -14.85
C PRO A 145 17.97 31.81 -13.55
N VAL A 146 18.02 32.56 -12.45
CA VAL A 146 17.31 32.23 -11.21
C VAL A 146 15.95 32.93 -11.25
N PRO A 147 14.92 32.31 -11.88
CA PRO A 147 13.58 32.43 -11.29
C PRO A 147 12.70 31.17 -11.46
N VAL A 148 13.24 30.00 -11.81
CA VAL A 148 12.42 28.79 -12.07
C VAL A 148 12.13 28.00 -10.78
N VAL A 149 13.07 27.96 -9.83
CA VAL A 149 12.97 27.08 -8.65
C VAL A 149 11.87 27.54 -7.67
N GLU A 150 11.74 28.83 -7.40
CA GLU A 150 10.69 29.34 -6.48
C GLU A 150 9.27 29.09 -6.99
N LYS A 151 9.06 29.16 -8.31
CA LYS A 151 7.76 28.88 -8.92
C LYS A 151 7.38 27.40 -8.79
N VAL A 152 8.34 26.50 -9.00
CA VAL A 152 8.14 25.04 -8.82
C VAL A 152 7.77 24.73 -7.36
N GLU A 153 8.48 25.29 -6.40
CA GLU A 153 8.19 25.06 -4.97
C GLU A 153 6.84 25.64 -4.54
N SER A 154 6.46 26.81 -5.07
CA SER A 154 5.14 27.39 -4.81
C SER A 154 4.02 26.52 -5.40
N VAL A 155 4.23 25.96 -6.58
CA VAL A 155 3.30 25.01 -7.22
C VAL A 155 3.21 23.73 -6.39
N ARG A 156 4.34 23.16 -5.97
CA ARG A 156 4.37 21.98 -5.11
C ARG A 156 3.65 22.20 -3.78
N ARG A 157 3.83 23.37 -3.15
CA ARG A 157 3.09 23.75 -1.93
C ARG A 157 1.58 23.85 -2.19
N LYS A 158 1.17 24.39 -3.33
CA LYS A 158 -0.25 24.52 -3.69
C LYS A 158 -0.89 23.16 -4.03
N ILE A 159 -0.16 22.30 -4.75
CA ILE A 159 -0.56 20.91 -5.01
C ILE A 159 -0.76 20.18 -3.68
N LYS A 160 0.24 20.24 -2.79
CA LYS A 160 0.16 19.63 -1.46
C LYS A 160 -1.04 20.18 -0.69
N SER A 161 -1.17 21.49 -0.55
CA SER A 161 -2.28 22.09 0.20
C SER A 161 -3.67 21.69 -0.28
N ILE A 162 -3.85 21.46 -1.59
CA ILE A 162 -5.16 21.08 -2.15
C ILE A 162 -5.37 19.56 -2.09
N LEU A 163 -4.33 18.78 -2.33
CA LEU A 163 -4.43 17.32 -2.39
C LEU A 163 -4.33 16.64 -1.02
N ASP A 164 -3.76 17.29 0.00
CA ASP A 164 -3.66 16.76 1.37
C ASP A 164 -5.04 16.72 2.08
N ASP A 165 -5.99 17.56 1.64
CA ASP A 165 -7.40 17.52 2.09
C ASP A 165 -8.11 16.23 1.65
N TYR A 166 -7.58 15.54 0.65
CA TYR A 166 -8.08 14.25 0.19
C TYR A 166 -7.22 13.17 0.85
N ASP A 167 -7.79 12.47 1.83
CA ASP A 167 -7.12 11.43 2.63
C ASP A 167 -7.35 10.00 2.07
N LYS A 168 -8.37 9.83 1.22
CA LYS A 168 -8.85 8.52 0.75
C LYS A 168 -8.92 8.40 -0.76
N HIS A 169 -9.48 9.42 -1.40
CA HIS A 169 -9.88 9.38 -2.81
C HIS A 169 -9.78 10.78 -3.41
N ILE A 170 -8.95 10.90 -4.43
CA ILE A 170 -8.83 12.09 -5.26
C ILE A 170 -9.59 11.81 -6.55
N GLN A 171 -10.65 12.58 -6.79
CA GLN A 171 -11.43 12.48 -8.02
C GLN A 171 -10.65 13.06 -9.21
N ALA A 172 -10.82 12.45 -10.38
CA ALA A 172 -10.33 12.98 -11.66
C ALA A 172 -10.79 14.44 -11.88
N GLN A 173 -12.00 14.77 -11.44
CA GLN A 173 -12.56 16.12 -11.54
C GLN A 173 -11.78 17.13 -10.68
N SER A 174 -11.32 16.75 -9.48
CA SER A 174 -10.48 17.59 -8.63
C SER A 174 -9.14 17.89 -9.29
N LEU A 175 -8.53 16.90 -9.96
CA LEU A 175 -7.32 17.12 -10.75
C LEU A 175 -7.55 18.06 -11.94
N LYS A 176 -8.69 17.94 -12.64
CA LYS A 176 -9.06 18.90 -13.71
C LYS A 176 -9.20 20.33 -13.19
N PHE A 177 -9.80 20.51 -12.00
CA PHE A 177 -9.88 21.82 -11.36
C PHE A 177 -8.50 22.35 -11.01
N LEU A 178 -7.60 21.50 -10.52
CA LEU A 178 -6.23 21.89 -10.19
C LEU A 178 -5.44 22.35 -11.43
N PHE A 179 -5.55 21.63 -12.55
CA PHE A 179 -4.98 22.06 -13.84
C PHE A 179 -5.56 23.38 -14.35
N LYS A 180 -6.80 23.73 -13.97
CA LYS A 180 -7.44 25.00 -14.36
C LYS A 180 -7.14 26.16 -13.40
N ALA A 181 -6.91 25.86 -12.13
CA ALA A 181 -6.72 26.84 -11.06
C ALA A 181 -5.25 27.24 -10.83
N VAL A 182 -4.31 26.47 -11.37
CA VAL A 182 -2.88 26.72 -11.30
C VAL A 182 -2.40 27.15 -12.68
N ASP A 183 -2.10 28.44 -12.83
CA ASP A 183 -1.53 29.01 -14.06
C ASP A 183 -0.02 28.67 -14.10
N TYR A 184 0.28 27.47 -14.59
CA TYR A 184 1.62 26.89 -14.68
C TYR A 184 1.72 26.00 -15.91
N ASP A 185 2.95 25.69 -16.35
CA ASP A 185 3.17 24.79 -17.48
C ASP A 185 2.49 23.44 -17.25
N GLU A 186 1.62 23.03 -18.17
CA GLU A 186 0.77 21.85 -18.01
C GLU A 186 1.58 20.57 -17.88
N ALA A 187 2.70 20.47 -18.59
CA ALA A 187 3.59 19.31 -18.56
C ALA A 187 4.35 19.23 -17.23
N ALA A 188 4.93 20.35 -16.78
CA ALA A 188 5.61 20.41 -15.50
C ALA A 188 4.66 20.24 -14.30
N LEU A 189 3.44 20.77 -14.37
CA LEU A 189 2.40 20.56 -13.36
C LEU A 189 2.00 19.08 -13.26
N ALA A 190 1.85 18.42 -14.41
CA ALA A 190 1.51 17.00 -14.46
C ALA A 190 2.60 16.11 -13.83
N GLU A 191 3.87 16.41 -14.06
CA GLU A 191 4.98 15.69 -13.40
C GLU A 191 4.98 15.91 -11.87
N GLU A 192 4.78 17.13 -11.40
CA GLU A 192 4.71 17.41 -9.95
C GLU A 192 3.52 16.71 -9.28
N ILE A 193 2.35 16.67 -9.93
CA ILE A 193 1.19 15.90 -9.45
C ILE A 193 1.51 14.41 -9.43
N ARG A 194 2.16 13.88 -10.46
CA ARG A 194 2.55 12.46 -10.51
C ARG A 194 3.52 12.12 -9.37
N LEU A 195 4.51 12.98 -9.12
CA LEU A 195 5.44 12.83 -8.01
C LEU A 195 4.70 12.84 -6.66
N TYR A 196 3.78 13.78 -6.47
CA TYR A 196 2.96 13.83 -5.26
C TYR A 196 2.16 12.54 -5.04
N LEU A 197 1.44 12.07 -6.06
CA LEU A 197 0.63 10.85 -5.98
C LEU A 197 1.49 9.63 -5.62
N SER A 198 2.69 9.52 -6.22
CA SER A 198 3.62 8.42 -5.92
C SER A 198 4.21 8.51 -4.50
N ALA A 199 4.53 9.72 -4.02
CA ALA A 199 5.08 9.92 -2.69
C ALA A 199 4.04 9.67 -1.57
N HIS A 200 2.76 9.87 -1.88
CA HIS A 200 1.64 9.69 -0.97
C HIS A 200 0.84 8.41 -1.25
N TYR A 201 1.44 7.40 -1.90
CA TYR A 201 0.85 6.06 -2.07
C TYR A 201 -0.56 6.05 -2.69
N TYR A 202 -0.79 6.92 -3.67
CA TYR A 202 -2.02 6.92 -4.47
C TYR A 202 -1.89 6.02 -5.70
N ALA A 203 -2.90 5.19 -5.94
CA ALA A 203 -3.02 4.34 -7.12
C ALA A 203 -4.25 4.71 -7.95
N SER A 204 -4.13 4.56 -9.27
CA SER A 204 -5.23 4.82 -10.21
C SER A 204 -6.32 3.76 -10.08
N VAL A 205 -7.58 4.20 -9.98
CA VAL A 205 -8.77 3.32 -9.88
C VAL A 205 -8.99 2.55 -11.17
N ASN A 206 -8.91 3.24 -12.30
CA ASN A 206 -9.02 2.72 -13.65
C ASN A 206 -7.69 2.92 -14.41
N PRO A 207 -7.43 2.13 -15.47
CA PRO A 207 -6.24 2.33 -16.30
C PRO A 207 -6.24 3.76 -16.88
N PRO A 208 -5.18 4.55 -16.64
CA PRO A 208 -5.10 5.90 -17.18
C PRO A 208 -5.08 5.88 -18.71
N ARG A 209 -5.92 6.70 -19.33
CA ARG A 209 -6.09 6.82 -20.79
C ARG A 209 -5.66 8.20 -21.27
N GLY A 210 -5.12 8.27 -22.48
CA GLY A 210 -4.74 9.52 -23.12
C GLY A 210 -3.30 9.53 -23.63
N ASN A 211 -3.01 10.50 -24.48
CA ASN A 211 -1.71 10.66 -25.13
C ASN A 211 -0.77 11.54 -24.30
N SER A 212 -1.33 12.48 -23.53
CA SER A 212 -0.56 13.36 -22.63
C SER A 212 -0.61 12.89 -21.17
N LEU A 213 0.39 13.27 -20.37
CA LEU A 213 0.42 12.96 -18.94
C LEU A 213 -0.77 13.60 -18.20
N LYS A 214 -1.13 14.82 -18.56
CA LYS A 214 -2.33 15.50 -18.07
C LYS A 214 -3.59 14.68 -18.32
N GLU A 215 -3.81 14.22 -19.55
CA GLU A 215 -4.97 13.37 -19.90
C GLU A 215 -4.98 12.08 -19.07
N LYS A 216 -3.82 11.43 -18.94
CA LYS A 216 -3.67 10.22 -18.12
C LYS A 216 -4.07 10.48 -16.67
N LEU A 217 -3.59 11.56 -16.06
CA LEU A 217 -3.90 11.91 -14.67
C LEU A 217 -5.38 12.22 -14.45
N ILE A 218 -6.05 12.88 -15.40
CA ILE A 218 -7.47 13.26 -15.29
C ILE A 218 -8.44 12.22 -15.87
N SER A 219 -7.94 11.14 -16.46
CA SER A 219 -8.77 10.08 -17.05
C SER A 219 -9.30 9.08 -16.01
N THR A 220 -8.69 9.08 -14.82
CA THR A 220 -8.94 8.11 -13.78
C THR A 220 -8.94 8.80 -12.42
N ASP A 221 -9.69 8.20 -11.50
CA ASP A 221 -9.64 8.59 -10.11
C ASP A 221 -8.43 7.97 -9.43
N TRP A 222 -8.01 8.55 -8.31
CA TRP A 222 -6.86 8.09 -7.54
C TRP A 222 -7.29 7.76 -6.13
N ARG A 223 -6.89 6.60 -5.62
CA ARG A 223 -7.22 6.15 -4.26
C ARG A 223 -5.97 5.85 -3.48
N HIS A 224 -6.00 6.19 -2.20
CA HIS A 224 -4.90 5.89 -1.31
C HIS A 224 -4.85 4.37 -1.05
N LEU A 225 -3.68 3.77 -1.21
CA LEU A 225 -3.51 2.31 -1.14
C LEU A 225 -3.99 1.71 0.20
N SER A 226 -3.80 2.43 1.31
CA SER A 226 -4.29 2.01 2.64
C SER A 226 -5.81 1.87 2.76
N TRP A 227 -6.58 2.44 1.82
CA TRP A 227 -8.04 2.34 1.77
C TRP A 227 -8.53 1.34 0.74
N TRP A 228 -7.67 0.90 -0.18
CA TRP A 228 -7.99 -0.05 -1.22
C TRP A 228 -8.31 -1.46 -0.67
N GLU A 229 -7.58 -1.89 0.36
CA GLU A 229 -7.75 -3.22 0.98
C GLU A 229 -9.03 -3.33 1.83
N LYS A 230 -9.44 -2.23 2.48
CA LYS A 230 -10.65 -2.21 3.34
C LYS A 230 -11.96 -2.30 2.56
N GLU A 231 -11.99 -1.90 1.30
CA GLU A 231 -13.24 -1.81 0.52
C GLU A 231 -13.47 -3.03 -0.40
N GLN A 232 -12.42 -3.79 -0.75
CA GLN A 232 -12.58 -5.10 -1.40
C GLN A 232 -13.18 -6.18 -0.48
N ALA A 233 -13.23 -5.93 0.83
CA ALA A 233 -13.82 -6.85 1.82
C ALA A 233 -15.37 -6.86 1.82
N LYS A 234 -16.06 -6.38 0.78
CA LYS A 234 -17.50 -6.56 0.64
C LYS A 234 -17.78 -7.79 -0.23
N PRO A 235 -18.16 -8.94 0.35
CA PRO A 235 -18.52 -10.11 -0.44
C PRO A 235 -19.73 -9.75 -1.32
N GLN A 236 -19.54 -9.80 -2.65
CA GLN A 236 -20.66 -9.91 -3.56
C GLN A 236 -21.45 -11.17 -3.16
N PRO A 237 -22.78 -11.09 -2.95
CA PRO A 237 -23.57 -12.28 -2.74
C PRO A 237 -23.46 -13.15 -3.98
N ALA A 238 -23.02 -14.39 -3.77
CA ALA A 238 -22.90 -15.41 -4.79
C ALA A 238 -24.22 -15.53 -5.55
N ASP A 239 -24.22 -15.19 -6.84
CA ASP A 239 -25.29 -15.59 -7.75
C ASP A 239 -25.41 -17.11 -7.69
N TYR A 240 -26.58 -17.56 -7.24
CA TYR A 240 -26.98 -18.95 -7.13
C TYR A 240 -26.85 -19.64 -8.51
N VAL A 241 -25.79 -20.41 -8.71
CA VAL A 241 -25.72 -21.38 -9.81
C VAL A 241 -26.54 -22.61 -9.41
N LYS A 242 -27.70 -22.74 -10.04
CA LYS A 242 -28.65 -23.86 -9.93
C LYS A 242 -27.97 -25.15 -10.43
N THR A 243 -27.69 -26.07 -9.51
CA THR A 243 -27.24 -27.44 -9.81
C THR A 243 -28.33 -28.19 -10.58
N GLN A 244 -28.04 -28.60 -11.81
CA GLN A 244 -28.80 -29.63 -12.52
C GLN A 244 -28.21 -31.01 -12.17
N THR A 245 -28.98 -31.76 -11.39
CA THR A 245 -28.86 -33.20 -11.16
C THR A 245 -29.16 -33.96 -12.44
N GLY A 246 -28.24 -34.84 -12.85
CA GLY A 246 -28.42 -35.72 -14.01
C GLY A 246 -27.65 -37.03 -13.88
N TYR A 247 -28.35 -38.04 -13.39
CA TYR A 247 -28.21 -39.49 -13.66
C TYR A 247 -26.86 -40.19 -13.42
N THR A 248 -26.74 -40.86 -12.26
CA THR A 248 -25.92 -42.09 -12.11
C THR A 248 -26.88 -43.27 -11.92
N THR A 249 -26.84 -44.19 -12.88
CA THR A 249 -27.56 -45.47 -12.91
C THR A 249 -26.89 -46.51 -12.01
N THR A 250 -27.65 -47.15 -11.12
CA THR A 250 -27.26 -48.33 -10.33
C THR A 250 -27.77 -49.61 -11.02
N PRO A 251 -26.97 -50.69 -11.10
CA PRO A 251 -27.36 -51.91 -11.81
C PRO A 251 -28.19 -52.89 -10.98
N THR A 252 -29.06 -53.56 -11.73
CA THR A 252 -30.02 -54.65 -11.50
C THR A 252 -29.51 -55.86 -10.72
N ASN A 253 -30.37 -56.40 -9.83
CA ASN A 253 -30.41 -57.84 -9.49
C ASN A 253 -31.88 -58.29 -9.34
N PRO A 254 -32.34 -59.40 -9.98
CA PRO A 254 -33.76 -59.70 -10.12
C PRO A 254 -34.25 -60.78 -9.14
N ALA A 255 -35.46 -60.60 -8.61
CA ALA A 255 -36.22 -61.67 -8.01
C ALA A 255 -37.72 -61.54 -8.33
N ASN A 256 -38.17 -62.44 -9.20
CA ASN A 256 -39.41 -63.21 -9.05
C ASN A 256 -40.76 -62.47 -8.87
N ARG A 257 -41.57 -62.41 -9.94
CA ARG A 257 -42.82 -63.20 -10.15
C ARG A 257 -43.79 -62.48 -11.11
N PHE A 258 -44.15 -63.19 -12.18
CA PHE A 258 -45.35 -63.02 -13.02
C PHE A 258 -46.60 -63.63 -12.31
N PRO A 259 -47.84 -63.62 -12.89
CA PRO A 259 -48.40 -62.84 -14.01
C PRO A 259 -49.82 -62.26 -13.74
N ALA A 260 -50.37 -61.54 -14.74
CA ALA A 260 -51.70 -61.77 -15.35
C ALA A 260 -52.65 -60.55 -15.45
N ASN A 261 -53.03 -60.29 -16.71
CA ASN A 261 -54.31 -59.81 -17.24
C ASN A 261 -54.94 -58.48 -16.78
N GLY A 262 -55.10 -57.60 -17.76
CA GLY A 262 -56.45 -57.32 -18.28
C GLY A 262 -57.02 -55.92 -18.03
N GLY A 263 -57.03 -55.11 -19.09
CA GLY A 263 -58.21 -54.33 -19.48
C GLY A 263 -58.46 -52.96 -18.83
N THR A 264 -58.92 -52.05 -19.70
CA THR A 264 -59.77 -50.85 -19.45
C THR A 264 -59.14 -49.54 -18.91
N LEU A 265 -59.02 -48.56 -19.82
CA LEU A 265 -59.36 -47.13 -19.59
C LEU A 265 -60.88 -47.00 -19.28
N PRO A 266 -61.45 -45.87 -18.80
CA PRO A 266 -60.91 -44.49 -18.69
C PRO A 266 -61.22 -43.78 -17.34
N GLY A 267 -60.67 -42.58 -17.08
CA GLY A 267 -61.19 -41.71 -16.02
C GLY A 267 -60.26 -40.62 -15.48
N THR A 268 -60.47 -39.40 -15.97
CA THR A 268 -60.34 -38.07 -15.34
C THR A 268 -59.89 -37.97 -13.86
N GLN A 269 -58.82 -37.20 -13.60
CA GLN A 269 -58.80 -35.97 -12.76
C GLN A 269 -57.37 -35.38 -12.63
N PRO A 270 -57.17 -34.05 -12.75
CA PRO A 270 -55.91 -33.39 -12.39
C PRO A 270 -55.89 -33.09 -10.88
N VAL A 271 -54.98 -33.75 -10.14
CA VAL A 271 -54.70 -33.46 -8.74
C VAL A 271 -53.58 -32.43 -8.65
N LEU A 272 -53.89 -31.26 -8.08
CA LEU A 272 -52.94 -30.23 -7.67
C LEU A 272 -51.90 -30.79 -6.67
N PRO A 273 -50.61 -30.38 -6.74
CA PRO A 273 -49.63 -30.74 -5.72
C PRO A 273 -49.87 -29.94 -4.42
N PRO A 274 -49.50 -30.51 -3.25
CA PRO A 274 -49.76 -29.90 -1.94
C PRO A 274 -48.86 -28.70 -1.66
N GLN A 275 -49.45 -27.64 -1.09
CA GLN A 275 -48.72 -26.52 -0.50
C GLN A 275 -47.89 -27.00 0.69
N VAL A 276 -46.56 -26.87 0.58
CA VAL A 276 -45.64 -26.99 1.71
C VAL A 276 -45.65 -25.64 2.45
N VAL A 277 -46.35 -25.61 3.58
CA VAL A 277 -46.28 -24.53 4.56
C VAL A 277 -44.93 -24.61 5.24
N SER A 278 -44.03 -23.68 4.91
CA SER A 278 -42.73 -23.55 5.59
C SER A 278 -42.88 -22.62 6.80
N PRO A 279 -42.48 -23.04 8.01
CA PRO A 279 -42.61 -22.22 9.22
C PRO A 279 -41.53 -21.13 9.27
N GLU A 280 -41.97 -19.89 9.47
CA GLU A 280 -41.17 -18.69 9.71
C GLU A 280 -40.42 -18.78 11.05
N PRO A 281 -39.09 -18.63 11.10
CA PRO A 281 -38.37 -18.56 12.37
C PRO A 281 -38.48 -17.15 13.01
N PRO A 282 -38.43 -17.08 14.35
CA PRO A 282 -38.85 -15.91 15.12
C PRO A 282 -37.88 -14.73 15.03
N LYS A 283 -38.44 -13.53 14.82
CA LYS A 283 -37.78 -12.23 14.91
C LYS A 283 -37.20 -12.04 16.32
N LYS A 284 -35.87 -12.14 16.44
CA LYS A 284 -35.13 -11.69 17.62
C LYS A 284 -34.99 -10.16 17.58
N SER A 285 -35.23 -9.56 18.74
CA SER A 285 -35.35 -8.14 18.98
C SER A 285 -34.10 -7.37 18.56
N SER A 286 -34.31 -6.43 17.64
CA SER A 286 -33.38 -5.36 17.31
C SER A 286 -33.21 -4.46 18.53
N PHE A 287 -32.09 -4.64 19.25
CA PHE A 287 -31.61 -3.61 20.17
C PHE A 287 -30.93 -2.53 19.33
N SER A 288 -31.49 -1.32 19.39
CA SER A 288 -31.22 -0.15 18.55
C SER A 288 -29.73 0.11 18.27
N ASP A 289 -29.35 -0.01 16.99
CA ASP A 289 -28.05 0.40 16.42
C ASP A 289 -27.65 1.84 16.82
N ALA A 290 -28.63 2.70 17.08
CA ALA A 290 -28.41 4.07 17.52
C ALA A 290 -27.69 4.18 18.88
N ALA A 291 -27.91 3.23 19.79
CA ALA A 291 -27.25 3.22 21.09
C ALA A 291 -25.77 2.81 20.98
N LEU A 292 -25.44 1.89 20.08
CA LEU A 292 -24.05 1.47 19.81
C LEU A 292 -23.26 2.57 19.09
N ILE A 293 -23.89 3.28 18.14
CA ILE A 293 -23.28 4.43 17.47
C ILE A 293 -23.00 5.56 18.48
N GLY A 294 -23.93 5.84 19.40
CA GLY A 294 -23.72 6.85 20.45
C GLY A 294 -22.56 6.51 21.38
N LEU A 295 -22.39 5.24 21.74
CA LEU A 295 -21.32 4.78 22.62
C LEU A 295 -19.94 4.82 21.92
N ALA A 296 -19.88 4.55 20.61
CA ALA A 296 -18.67 4.66 19.81
C ALA A 296 -18.20 6.13 19.62
N ILE A 297 -19.13 7.07 19.47
CA ILE A 297 -18.78 8.50 19.36
C ILE A 297 -18.25 9.03 20.70
N LEU A 298 -18.84 8.63 21.82
CA LEU A 298 -18.37 9.02 23.15
C LEU A 298 -16.98 8.43 23.45
N SER A 299 -16.70 7.19 23.07
CA SER A 299 -15.36 6.60 23.27
C SER A 299 -14.28 7.28 22.41
N ALA A 300 -14.61 7.65 21.16
CA ALA A 300 -13.71 8.39 20.29
C ALA A 300 -13.39 9.80 20.84
N LEU A 301 -14.39 10.51 21.38
CA LEU A 301 -14.19 11.82 22.00
C LEU A 301 -13.30 11.76 23.25
N VAL A 302 -13.44 10.72 24.08
CA VAL A 302 -12.57 10.52 25.25
C VAL A 302 -11.14 10.24 24.82
N LEU A 303 -10.91 9.41 23.79
CA LEU A 303 -9.56 9.15 23.27
C LEU A 303 -8.93 10.41 22.67
N ILE A 304 -9.70 11.20 21.91
CA ILE A 304 -9.23 12.49 21.36
C ILE A 304 -8.87 13.45 22.50
N TRP A 305 -9.68 13.53 23.57
CA TRP A 305 -9.39 14.37 24.73
C TRP A 305 -8.14 13.91 25.49
N VAL A 306 -7.94 12.60 25.67
CA VAL A 306 -6.73 12.05 26.32
C VAL A 306 -5.48 12.32 25.49
N VAL A 307 -5.55 12.15 24.16
CA VAL A 307 -4.44 12.45 23.26
C VAL A 307 -4.13 13.94 23.28
N LEU A 308 -5.13 14.82 23.22
CA LEU A 308 -4.96 16.28 23.38
C LEU A 308 -4.35 16.65 24.73
N ARG A 309 -4.71 15.96 25.81
CA ARG A 309 -4.14 16.21 27.14
C ARG A 309 -2.69 15.72 27.24
N MET A 310 -2.32 14.64 26.55
CA MET A 310 -0.94 14.13 26.56
C MET A 310 -0.01 14.88 25.60
N THR A 311 -0.52 15.39 24.48
CA THR A 311 0.29 16.16 23.52
C THR A 311 0.37 17.64 23.88
N ARG A 312 -0.62 18.16 24.63
CA ARG A 312 -0.52 19.45 25.30
C ARG A 312 0.29 19.27 26.58
N GLY A 313 1.59 19.13 26.38
CA GLY A 313 2.58 19.02 27.42
C GLY A 313 2.33 20.00 28.56
N GLU A 314 2.66 19.52 29.74
CA GLU A 314 2.84 20.26 30.98
C GLU A 314 3.75 21.47 30.75
N GLU A 315 3.21 22.54 30.19
CA GLU A 315 3.75 23.89 30.38
C GLU A 315 3.56 24.19 31.85
N SER A 316 4.65 24.01 32.58
CA SER A 316 4.87 24.58 33.90
C SER A 316 4.38 26.02 33.86
N GLU A 317 3.27 26.27 34.55
CA GLU A 317 2.68 27.58 34.72
C GLU A 317 3.80 28.53 35.20
N PRO A 318 4.13 29.61 34.46
CA PRO A 318 5.12 30.56 34.92
C PRO A 318 4.57 31.23 36.17
N GLU A 319 5.24 30.95 37.29
CA GLU A 319 5.05 31.60 38.57
C GLU A 319 4.87 33.11 38.35
N PRO A 320 3.74 33.71 38.74
CA PRO A 320 3.52 35.13 38.49
C PRO A 320 4.51 35.94 39.32
N VAL A 321 5.40 36.63 38.60
CA VAL A 321 6.29 37.67 39.13
C VAL A 321 5.48 38.61 40.01
N ARG A 322 5.74 38.50 41.32
CA ARG A 322 5.23 39.36 42.37
C ARG A 322 5.51 40.82 42.02
N LYS A 323 4.46 41.58 41.68
CA LYS A 323 4.46 43.04 41.86
C LYS A 323 4.20 43.34 43.33
N GLY A 324 5.14 44.04 43.95
CA GLY A 324 5.07 44.45 45.33
C GLY A 324 3.91 45.41 45.60
N SER A 325 3.22 45.16 46.71
CA SER A 325 2.44 46.17 47.43
C SER A 325 2.77 46.08 48.91
N LYS A 326 3.31 47.19 49.42
CA LYS A 326 3.60 47.50 50.82
C LYS A 326 2.44 47.13 51.75
N LYS A 327 2.79 46.51 52.90
CA LYS A 327 2.28 46.69 54.28
C LYS A 327 3.01 45.64 55.14
N GLN A 328 4.13 45.99 55.77
CA GLN A 328 4.23 46.52 57.14
C GLN A 328 3.55 45.61 58.19
N THR A 329 4.39 44.99 59.04
CA THR A 329 4.23 44.63 60.48
C THR A 329 4.93 43.27 60.71
N SER A 330 6.19 43.20 61.15
CA SER A 330 6.77 43.44 62.49
C SER A 330 7.06 42.11 63.22
N GLN A 331 8.23 42.05 63.85
CA GLN A 331 8.78 41.00 64.75
C GLN A 331 9.30 39.73 64.03
N ARG A 332 10.46 39.13 64.34
CA ARG A 332 11.36 39.12 65.51
C ARG A 332 12.65 38.39 65.02
N VAL A 333 13.87 38.95 65.11
CA VAL A 333 14.94 38.63 66.12
C VAL A 333 15.07 37.10 66.33
N ASP A 334 16.13 36.38 65.91
CA ASP A 334 17.56 36.40 66.29
C ASP A 334 18.40 35.72 65.18
N LEU A 335 19.56 36.23 64.75
CA LEU A 335 20.92 36.09 65.35
C LEU A 335 21.45 34.65 65.39
N TYR A 336 22.61 34.44 64.75
CA TYR A 336 23.70 33.43 64.94
C TYR A 336 24.24 32.97 63.57
N GLN A 337 25.29 33.58 63.02
CA GLN A 337 26.73 33.42 63.35
C GLN A 337 27.39 32.27 62.54
N TYR A 338 28.22 32.67 61.56
CA TYR A 338 29.33 31.91 60.93
C TYR A 338 30.34 31.38 61.97
N PRO A 339 31.24 30.41 61.71
CA PRO A 339 32.14 30.28 60.53
C PRO A 339 32.30 28.83 59.97
N ARG A 340 32.73 28.59 58.72
CA ARG A 340 34.09 28.60 58.12
C ARG A 340 35.10 27.65 58.79
N ALA A 341 35.89 26.98 57.93
CA ALA A 341 37.11 26.17 58.17
C ALA A 341 36.86 24.66 58.41
N PHE A 342 37.68 23.70 57.97
CA PHE A 342 38.87 23.59 57.11
C PHE A 342 39.14 22.07 56.91
N LEU A 343 39.81 21.70 55.83
CA LEU A 343 40.64 20.49 55.59
C LEU A 343 40.49 19.24 56.49
N ARG A 344 40.26 18.08 55.85
CA ARG A 344 41.34 17.10 55.60
C ARG A 344 40.98 16.15 54.46
#